data_AF-A0A2V8IAT9-F1
#
_entry.id   AF-A0A2V8IAT9-F1
#
_cell.length_a   1.000
_cell.length_b   1.000
_cell.length_c   1.000
_cell.angle_alpha   90.00
_cell.angle_beta   90.00
_cell.angle_gamma   90.00
#
_symmetry.space_group_name_H-M   'P 1'
#
loop_
_entity.id
_entity.type
_entity.pdbx_description
1 polymer ?
#
loop_
_entity_poly.entity_id
_entity_poly.type
_entity_poly.pdbx_seq_one_letter_code
_entity_poly.pdbx_strand_id
1 'polypeptide(L)'
;MRKITIVGSILLPAALFAQAPAPAPAPQAPAPAAQAPKETSAAAASAGAGRVAVVDFQKAVVENAEGKKAQERFMAEVNKRQKDFEGKQKSLTDAQNKLQTQAQVLTDTVKADLNRQIDKLNTELQRMND
;
A
#
# COMPACT_ATOMS: atom_id res chain seq x y z
N MET A 1 -12.85 4.89 40.48
CA MET A 1 -13.73 3.71 40.63
C MET A 1 -15.10 4.04 40.05
N ARG A 2 -15.82 3.01 39.53
CA ARG A 2 -17.08 3.02 38.71
C ARG A 2 -16.75 3.08 37.20
N LYS A 3 -16.57 2.00 36.43
CA LYS A 3 -17.31 0.75 36.11
C LYS A 3 -18.66 0.97 35.38
N ILE A 4 -18.86 0.14 34.34
CA ILE A 4 -19.99 -0.07 33.39
C ILE A 4 -19.62 0.45 31.97
N THR A 5 -19.21 -0.29 30.94
CA THR A 5 -19.43 -1.68 30.42
C THR A 5 -20.62 -1.81 29.45
N ILE A 6 -20.29 -1.91 28.14
CA ILE A 6 -20.93 -2.64 26.99
C ILE A 6 -22.24 -2.00 26.46
N VAL A 7 -22.52 -1.84 25.16
CA VAL A 7 -22.58 -2.79 24.02
C VAL A 7 -22.51 -2.01 22.71
N GLY A 8 -21.80 -2.53 21.70
CA GLY A 8 -21.88 -2.00 20.33
C GLY A 8 -21.01 -2.76 19.33
N SER A 9 -20.97 -4.10 19.44
CA SER A 9 -20.22 -4.99 18.57
C SER A 9 -20.88 -5.08 17.18
N ILE A 10 -20.19 -4.63 16.14
CA ILE A 10 -20.56 -4.91 14.74
C ILE A 10 -19.71 -6.08 14.24
N LEU A 11 -20.45 -7.08 13.76
CA LEU A 11 -20.04 -8.44 13.43
C LEU A 11 -19.19 -8.55 12.15
N LEU A 12 -18.10 -9.31 12.28
CA LEU A 12 -17.45 -10.07 11.21
C LEU A 12 -18.34 -11.27 10.81
N PRO A 13 -18.54 -11.58 9.52
CA PRO A 13 -19.04 -12.89 9.12
C PRO A 13 -17.86 -13.86 8.96
N ALA A 14 -17.57 -14.62 10.01
CA ALA A 14 -16.78 -15.84 9.93
C ALA A 14 -17.70 -16.98 9.45
N ALA A 15 -17.58 -17.37 8.18
CA ALA A 15 -18.19 -18.59 7.67
C ALA A 15 -17.41 -19.80 8.21
N LEU A 16 -17.90 -20.40 9.30
CA LEU A 16 -17.44 -21.70 9.77
C LEU A 16 -18.63 -22.53 10.25
N PHE A 17 -18.60 -23.79 9.84
CA PHE A 17 -19.42 -24.94 10.22
C PHE A 17 -20.68 -25.24 9.40
N ALA A 18 -20.47 -26.19 8.50
CA ALA A 18 -21.46 -27.16 8.06
C ALA A 18 -22.07 -27.91 9.27
N GLN A 19 -23.40 -27.87 9.39
CA GLN A 19 -24.19 -28.97 9.95
C GLN A 19 -25.64 -28.87 9.44
N ALA A 20 -26.07 -29.89 8.73
CA ALA A 20 -27.34 -29.98 8.01
C ALA A 20 -28.55 -30.23 8.92
N PRO A 21 -29.75 -29.74 8.57
CA PRO A 21 -31.02 -30.37 8.97
C PRO A 21 -31.48 -31.38 7.91
N ALA A 22 -32.03 -32.52 8.37
CA ALA A 22 -32.48 -33.66 7.57
C ALA A 22 -33.74 -33.37 6.71
N PRO A 23 -33.90 -34.02 5.55
CA PRO A 23 -35.07 -33.89 4.67
C PRO A 23 -36.16 -34.94 4.97
N ALA A 24 -37.44 -34.57 4.80
CA ALA A 24 -38.56 -35.52 4.77
C ALA A 24 -38.91 -35.91 3.31
N PRO A 25 -39.26 -37.18 3.00
CA PRO A 25 -39.40 -37.67 1.63
C PRO A 25 -40.86 -37.80 1.17
N ALA A 26 -41.11 -37.58 -0.12
CA ALA A 26 -41.99 -38.45 -0.95
C ALA A 26 -42.02 -37.98 -2.43
N PRO A 27 -42.31 -38.91 -3.37
CA PRO A 27 -41.70 -38.96 -4.69
C PRO A 27 -42.67 -38.66 -5.84
N GLN A 28 -42.15 -38.24 -7.01
CA GLN A 28 -42.64 -38.64 -8.33
C GLN A 28 -41.72 -38.15 -9.44
N ALA A 29 -41.08 -39.10 -10.13
CA ALA A 29 -40.61 -38.94 -11.50
C ALA A 29 -41.63 -39.60 -12.44
N PRO A 30 -41.92 -38.98 -13.59
CA PRO A 30 -41.67 -39.65 -14.86
C PRO A 30 -40.72 -38.86 -15.77
N ALA A 31 -39.88 -39.59 -16.51
CA ALA A 31 -38.92 -39.13 -17.52
C ALA A 31 -39.60 -38.78 -18.88
N PRO A 32 -38.85 -38.62 -19.99
CA PRO A 32 -37.98 -37.52 -20.40
C PRO A 32 -38.47 -36.87 -21.72
N ALA A 33 -38.13 -35.61 -21.98
CA ALA A 33 -38.15 -35.06 -23.34
C ALA A 33 -36.95 -34.13 -23.53
N ALA A 34 -36.08 -34.54 -24.46
CA ALA A 34 -34.87 -33.88 -24.87
C ALA A 34 -35.13 -32.55 -25.57
N GLN A 35 -34.33 -31.53 -25.25
CA GLN A 35 -33.79 -30.57 -26.23
C GLN A 35 -32.38 -30.13 -25.80
N ALA A 36 -31.36 -30.79 -26.32
CA ALA A 36 -30.20 -30.08 -26.85
C ALA A 36 -30.58 -29.61 -28.28
N PRO A 37 -29.85 -28.71 -28.98
CA PRO A 37 -28.52 -28.17 -28.69
C PRO A 37 -28.38 -26.65 -28.94
N LYS A 38 -27.27 -26.05 -28.49
CA LYS A 38 -26.29 -25.44 -29.42
C LYS A 38 -25.04 -24.97 -28.69
N GLU A 39 -23.96 -25.62 -29.09
CA GLU A 39 -22.58 -25.29 -28.81
C GLU A 39 -22.21 -23.91 -29.34
N THR A 40 -21.26 -23.29 -28.63
CA THR A 40 -20.10 -22.56 -29.14
C THR A 40 -20.33 -21.47 -30.19
N SER A 41 -20.05 -20.23 -29.79
CA SER A 41 -19.45 -19.27 -30.73
C SER A 41 -18.02 -19.00 -30.28
N ALA A 42 -17.09 -19.61 -31.01
CA ALA A 42 -15.70 -19.19 -31.05
C ALA A 42 -15.64 -17.74 -31.56
N ALA A 43 -15.02 -16.85 -30.78
CA ALA A 43 -14.63 -15.55 -31.33
C ALA A 43 -13.49 -15.81 -32.33
N ALA A 44 -13.84 -15.66 -33.61
CA ALA A 44 -13.03 -15.96 -34.76
C ALA A 44 -11.70 -15.19 -34.74
N ALA A 45 -10.60 -15.93 -34.80
CA ALA A 45 -9.46 -15.47 -35.57
C ALA A 45 -9.82 -15.64 -37.05
N SER A 46 -9.98 -14.53 -37.78
CA SER A 46 -9.91 -14.55 -39.24
C SER A 46 -9.39 -13.21 -39.75
N ALA A 47 -8.44 -13.36 -40.67
CA ALA A 47 -7.60 -12.35 -41.26
C ALA A 47 -8.36 -11.42 -42.22
N GLY A 48 -7.94 -10.16 -42.24
CA GLY A 48 -8.25 -9.18 -43.26
C GLY A 48 -7.61 -7.87 -42.83
N ALA A 49 -6.99 -7.14 -43.74
CA ALA A 49 -6.39 -5.83 -43.52
C ALA A 49 -7.45 -4.78 -43.10
N GLY A 50 -7.99 -4.93 -41.90
CA GLY A 50 -8.87 -3.99 -41.25
C GLY A 50 -8.04 -2.87 -40.66
N ARG A 51 -8.49 -1.63 -40.84
CA ARG A 51 -7.89 -0.42 -40.26
C ARG A 51 -8.17 -0.30 -38.75
N VAL A 52 -8.26 -1.41 -38.04
CA VAL A 52 -8.58 -1.46 -36.62
C VAL A 52 -7.40 -2.07 -35.89
N ALA A 53 -6.73 -1.25 -35.08
CA ALA A 53 -5.63 -1.66 -34.22
C ALA A 53 -6.04 -1.50 -32.75
N VAL A 54 -5.67 -2.47 -31.91
CA VAL A 54 -5.80 -2.37 -30.46
C VAL A 54 -4.49 -1.79 -29.92
N VAL A 55 -4.55 -0.65 -29.23
CA VAL A 55 -3.39 0.01 -28.63
C VAL A 55 -3.44 -0.14 -27.11
N ASP A 56 -2.37 -0.69 -26.54
CA ASP A 56 -2.15 -0.69 -25.10
C ASP A 56 -1.45 0.62 -24.70
N PHE A 57 -2.23 1.58 -24.23
CA PHE A 57 -1.74 2.88 -23.81
C PHE A 57 -0.87 2.81 -22.55
N GLN A 58 -1.11 1.85 -21.65
CA GLN A 58 -0.33 1.72 -20.42
C GLN A 58 1.09 1.24 -20.73
N LYS A 59 1.22 0.27 -21.62
CA LYS A 59 2.50 -0.17 -22.17
C LYS A 59 3.21 0.94 -22.94
N ALA A 60 2.46 1.68 -23.77
CA ALA A 60 3.02 2.79 -24.55
C ALA A 60 3.59 3.92 -23.67
N VAL A 61 2.96 4.25 -22.55
CA VAL A 61 3.44 5.31 -21.62
C VAL A 61 4.65 4.86 -20.82
N VAL A 62 4.67 3.61 -20.34
CA VAL A 62 5.76 3.07 -19.50
C VAL A 62 7.00 2.75 -20.33
N GLU A 63 6.85 2.24 -21.55
CA GLU A 63 7.99 1.85 -22.40
C GLU A 63 8.55 3.00 -23.24
N ASN A 64 7.83 4.12 -23.34
CA ASN A 64 8.34 5.31 -24.02
C ASN A 64 9.59 5.85 -23.30
N ALA A 65 10.56 6.31 -24.08
CA ALA A 65 11.81 6.89 -23.59
C ALA A 65 11.61 8.00 -22.55
N GLU A 66 10.53 8.79 -22.67
CA GLU A 66 10.20 9.82 -21.68
C GLU A 66 9.71 9.23 -20.36
N GLY A 67 8.90 8.16 -20.39
CA GLY A 67 8.43 7.45 -19.20
C GLY A 67 9.57 6.82 -18.41
N LYS A 68 10.52 6.19 -19.11
CA LYS A 68 11.74 5.64 -18.48
C LYS A 68 12.61 6.72 -17.85
N LYS A 69 12.82 7.85 -18.54
CA LYS A 69 13.59 8.99 -18.01
C LYS A 69 12.90 9.63 -16.80
N ALA A 70 11.58 9.74 -16.83
CA ALA A 70 10.80 10.21 -15.68
C ALA A 70 10.89 9.25 -14.50
N GLN A 71 10.84 7.94 -14.75
CA GLN A 71 11.02 6.91 -13.73
C GLN A 71 12.42 6.98 -13.10
N GLU A 72 13.48 7.12 -13.91
CA GLU A 72 14.86 7.29 -13.41
C GLU A 72 14.99 8.55 -12.53
N ARG A 73 14.42 9.67 -12.97
CA ARG A 73 14.41 10.91 -12.17
C ARG A 73 13.63 10.77 -10.88
N PHE A 74 12.46 10.13 -10.92
CA PHE A 74 11.66 9.86 -9.74
C PHE A 74 12.42 8.97 -8.75
N MET A 75 13.02 7.87 -9.23
CA MET A 75 13.89 7.01 -8.41
C MET A 75 15.08 7.78 -7.83
N ALA A 76 15.70 8.67 -8.61
CA ALA A 76 16.80 9.51 -8.12
C ALA A 76 16.35 10.46 -7.00
N GLU A 77 15.21 11.14 -7.15
CA GLU A 77 14.66 12.03 -6.12
C GLU A 77 14.19 11.27 -4.88
N VAL A 78 13.57 10.10 -5.04
CA VAL A 78 13.20 9.23 -3.92
C VAL A 78 14.44 8.76 -3.16
N ASN A 79 15.46 8.28 -3.87
CA ASN A 79 16.72 7.86 -3.24
C ASN A 79 17.44 9.01 -2.55
N LYS A 80 17.39 10.22 -3.14
CA LYS A 80 17.94 11.43 -2.53
C LYS A 80 17.18 11.79 -1.25
N ARG A 81 15.85 11.82 -1.29
CA ARG A 81 15.01 12.10 -0.11
C ARG A 81 15.21 11.08 0.99
N GLN A 82 15.34 9.80 0.64
CA GLN A 82 15.66 8.73 1.59
C GLN A 82 17.00 8.97 2.29
N LYS A 83 18.07 9.27 1.52
CA LYS A 83 19.39 9.59 2.08
C LYS A 83 19.39 10.84 2.94
N ASP A 84 18.69 11.89 2.51
CA ASP A 84 18.55 13.14 3.27
C ASP A 84 17.83 12.90 4.60
N PHE A 85 16.78 12.06 4.59
CA PHE A 85 16.05 11.66 5.79
C PHE A 85 16.95 10.88 6.76
N GLU A 86 17.63 9.85 6.28
CA GLU A 86 18.58 9.05 7.07
C GLU A 86 19.71 9.91 7.66
N GLY A 87 20.27 10.82 6.86
CA GLY A 87 21.32 11.73 7.29
C GLY A 87 20.86 12.68 8.40
N LYS A 88 19.64 13.23 8.30
CA LYS A 88 19.05 14.07 9.35
C LYS A 88 18.71 13.28 10.60
N GLN A 89 18.16 12.07 10.46
CA GLN A 89 17.86 11.18 11.58
C GLN A 89 19.13 10.82 12.37
N LYS A 90 20.22 10.54 11.65
CA LYS A 90 21.53 10.28 12.25
C LYS A 90 22.07 11.53 12.95
N SER A 91 22.01 12.68 12.29
CA SER A 91 22.47 13.96 12.88
C SER A 91 21.71 14.32 14.15
N LEU A 92 20.40 14.05 14.18
CA LEU A 92 19.56 14.25 15.37
C LEU A 92 20.04 13.36 16.52
N THR A 93 20.20 12.06 16.24
CA THR A 93 20.67 11.08 17.22
C THR A 93 22.06 11.44 17.75
N ASP A 94 22.98 11.84 16.87
CA ASP A 94 24.33 12.23 17.23
C ASP A 94 24.33 13.51 18.10
N ALA A 95 23.50 14.50 17.77
CA ALA A 95 23.34 15.72 18.56
C ALA A 95 22.75 15.44 19.96
N GLN A 96 21.72 14.59 20.03
CA GLN A 96 21.11 14.14 21.29
C GLN A 96 22.13 13.38 22.15
N ASN A 97 22.86 12.44 21.56
CA ASN A 97 23.91 11.69 22.23
C ASN A 97 25.03 12.60 22.73
N LYS A 98 25.47 13.57 21.93
CA LYS A 98 26.48 14.56 22.34
C LYS A 98 26.00 15.38 23.53
N LEU A 99 24.74 15.82 23.51
CA LEU A 99 24.16 16.56 24.62
C LEU A 99 24.08 15.68 25.87
N GLN A 100 23.61 14.44 25.77
CA GLN A 100 23.47 13.54 26.92
C GLN A 100 24.81 13.13 27.53
N THR A 101 25.80 12.80 26.69
CA THR A 101 27.11 12.29 27.13
C THR A 101 28.07 13.38 27.58
N GLN A 102 27.97 14.58 26.99
CA GLN A 102 28.90 15.68 27.25
C GLN A 102 28.26 16.86 27.97
N ALA A 103 26.99 16.79 28.40
CA ALA A 103 26.28 17.89 29.09
C ALA A 103 27.07 18.50 30.26
N GLN A 104 27.85 17.70 30.98
CA GLN A 104 28.61 18.16 32.14
C GLN A 104 29.93 18.87 31.78
N VAL A 105 30.46 18.65 30.58
CA VAL A 105 31.74 19.24 30.12
C VAL A 105 31.55 20.32 29.05
N LEU A 106 30.35 20.43 28.48
CA LEU A 106 30.00 21.48 27.52
C LEU A 106 29.67 22.80 28.22
N THR A 107 30.11 23.91 27.63
CA THR A 107 29.71 25.25 28.07
C THR A 107 28.23 25.50 27.79
N ASP A 108 27.63 26.45 28.53
CA ASP A 108 26.20 26.76 28.39
C ASP A 108 25.83 27.22 26.97
N THR A 109 26.72 27.94 26.30
CA THR A 109 26.56 28.35 24.89
C THR A 109 26.47 27.12 23.98
N VAL A 110 27.37 26.14 24.12
CA VAL A 110 27.39 24.96 23.25
C VAL A 110 26.17 24.06 23.51
N LYS A 111 25.69 23.99 24.75
CA LYS A 111 24.43 23.31 25.09
C LYS A 111 23.23 24.00 24.43
N ALA A 112 23.17 25.33 24.47
CA ALA A 112 22.09 26.09 23.82
C ALA A 112 22.07 25.87 22.30
N ASP A 113 23.24 25.84 21.65
CA ASP A 113 23.34 25.60 20.22
C ASP A 113 22.97 24.17 19.82
N LEU A 114 23.36 23.17 20.62
CA LEU A 114 22.93 21.77 20.42
C LEU A 114 21.42 21.61 20.56
N ASN A 115 20.81 22.23 21.58
CA ASN A 115 19.35 22.21 21.75
C ASN A 115 18.63 22.82 20.53
N ARG A 116 19.08 24.01 20.06
CA ARG A 116 18.54 24.62 18.84
C ARG A 116 18.70 23.73 17.61
N GLN A 117 19.83 23.04 17.50
CA GLN A 117 20.08 22.12 16.40
C GLN A 117 19.14 20.91 16.45
N ILE A 118 18.90 20.35 17.63
CA ILE A 118 17.95 19.26 17.85
C ILE A 118 16.54 19.70 17.47
N ASP A 119 16.10 20.88 17.93
CA ASP A 119 14.76 21.42 17.61
C ASP A 119 14.56 21.64 16.11
N LYS A 120 15.60 22.19 15.45
CA LYS A 120 15.61 22.38 13.99
C LYS A 120 15.51 21.05 13.26
N LEU A 121 16.32 20.06 13.65
CA LEU A 121 16.31 18.73 13.03
C LEU A 121 14.99 17.98 13.26
N ASN A 122 14.40 18.08 14.46
CA ASN A 122 13.08 17.53 14.74
C ASN A 122 12.02 18.15 13.83
N THR A 123 12.01 19.48 13.71
CA THR A 123 11.06 20.20 12.85
C THR A 123 11.24 19.82 11.37
N GLU A 124 12.48 19.74 10.90
CA GLU A 124 12.79 19.34 9.53
C GLU A 124 12.37 17.88 9.25
N LEU A 125 12.65 16.95 10.16
CA LEU A 125 12.25 15.55 10.02
C LEU A 125 10.73 15.40 10.02
N GLN A 126 10.02 16.15 10.87
CA GLN A 126 8.56 16.13 10.91
C GLN A 126 7.97 16.66 9.60
N ARG A 127 8.46 17.80 9.09
CA ARG A 127 8.08 18.35 7.78
C ARG A 127 8.43 17.45 6.59
N MET A 128 9.44 16.59 6.73
CA MET A 128 9.80 15.62 5.71
C MET A 128 8.92 14.37 5.74
N ASN A 129 8.21 14.13 6.84
CA ASN A 129 7.29 13.00 7.00
C ASN A 129 5.85 13.38 6.63
N ASP A 130 5.49 14.66 6.80
CA ASP A 130 4.27 15.28 6.26
C ASP A 130 4.35 15.45 4.73
#